data_AF-I1HYY2-F1
#
_entry.id   AF-I1HYY2-F1
#
_cell.length_a   1.000
_cell.length_b   1.000
_cell.length_c   1.000
_cell.angle_alpha   90.00
_cell.angle_beta   90.00
_cell.angle_gamma   90.00
#
_symmetry.space_group_name_H-M   'P 1'
#
loop_
_entity.id
_entity.type
_entity.pdbx_description
1 polymer ?
#
loop_
_entity_poly.entity_id
_entity_poly.type
_entity_poly.pdbx_seq_one_letter_code
_entity_poly.pdbx_strand_id
1 'polypeptide(L)'
;MASRNFLIRSPKEEESNAAVREAILLGGKNAAIAGTVVAVPTLVGCRVFPWAKRNLNYTAQALIITAACIAGFFITADKTILRNARQNTIGRIDKST
;
A
#
# COMPACT_ATOMS: atom_id res chain seq x y z
N MET A 1 -21.26 33.85 -3.77
CA MET A 1 -21.13 33.34 -5.15
C MET A 1 -20.18 32.17 -5.13
N ALA A 2 -20.70 30.94 -5.26
CA ALA A 2 -19.91 29.73 -5.22
C ALA A 2 -19.19 29.55 -6.56
N SER A 3 -17.86 29.65 -6.56
CA SER A 3 -17.01 29.23 -7.67
C SER A 3 -17.16 27.72 -7.87
N ARG A 4 -18.18 27.33 -8.64
CA ARG A 4 -18.29 25.99 -9.21
C ARG A 4 -17.22 25.89 -10.27
N ASN A 5 -16.02 25.47 -9.86
CA ASN A 5 -14.95 25.12 -10.77
C ASN A 5 -15.45 24.04 -11.72
N PHE A 6 -15.73 24.48 -12.94
CA PHE A 6 -15.99 23.72 -14.14
C PHE A 6 -14.70 22.99 -14.56
N LEU A 7 -14.30 21.99 -13.77
CA LEU A 7 -13.31 21.01 -14.22
C LEU A 7 -14.11 19.85 -14.83
N ILE A 8 -14.28 19.90 -16.15
CA ILE A 8 -14.67 18.71 -16.91
C ILE A 8 -13.55 17.69 -16.70
N ARG A 9 -13.74 16.77 -15.74
CA ARG A 9 -12.82 15.65 -15.55
C ARG A 9 -12.87 14.79 -16.80
N SER A 10 -11.71 14.53 -17.38
CA SER A 10 -11.61 13.58 -18.49
C SER A 10 -11.96 12.18 -17.96
N PRO A 11 -12.69 11.33 -18.72
CA PRO A 11 -13.01 9.96 -18.29
C PRO A 11 -11.78 9.15 -17.83
N LYS A 12 -10.58 9.49 -18.34
CA LYS A 12 -9.30 8.90 -17.93
C LYS A 12 -8.91 9.21 -16.47
N GLU A 13 -9.31 10.37 -15.95
CA GLU A 13 -9.02 10.75 -14.55
C GLU A 13 -9.92 10.02 -13.55
N GLU A 14 -11.18 9.73 -13.93
CA GLU A 14 -12.11 8.96 -13.10
C GLU A 14 -11.63 7.50 -12.96
N GLU A 15 -11.24 6.86 -14.07
CA GLU A 15 -10.65 5.49 -14.05
C GLU A 15 -9.35 5.42 -13.26
N SER A 16 -8.48 6.43 -13.41
CA SER A 16 -7.23 6.53 -12.64
C SER A 16 -7.51 6.64 -11.13
N ASN A 17 -8.45 7.49 -10.72
CA ASN A 17 -8.83 7.62 -9.31
C ASN A 17 -9.42 6.33 -8.73
N ALA A 18 -10.21 5.58 -9.51
CA ALA A 18 -10.75 4.29 -9.09
C ALA A 18 -9.62 3.25 -8.89
N ALA A 19 -8.69 3.16 -9.84
CA ALA A 19 -7.52 2.28 -9.75
C ALA A 19 -6.62 2.63 -8.56
N VAL A 20 -6.42 3.92 -8.28
CA VAL A 20 -5.65 4.39 -7.11
C VAL A 20 -6.36 4.05 -5.81
N ARG A 21 -7.68 4.23 -5.72
CA ARG A 21 -8.48 3.85 -4.54
C ARG A 21 -8.37 2.36 -4.25
N GLU A 22 -8.46 1.52 -5.28
CA GLU A 22 -8.30 0.08 -5.15
C GLU A 22 -6.89 -0.28 -4.65
N ALA A 23 -5.86 0.31 -5.24
CA ALA A 23 -4.47 0.11 -4.82
C ALA A 23 -4.24 0.51 -3.34
N ILE A 24 -4.82 1.62 -2.89
CA ILE A 24 -4.74 2.07 -1.49
C ILE A 24 -5.46 1.09 -0.56
N LEU A 25 -6.64 0.60 -0.93
CA LEU A 25 -7.40 -0.35 -0.10
C LEU A 25 -6.68 -1.69 0.03
N LEU A 26 -6.21 -2.25 -1.08
CA LEU A 26 -5.47 -3.51 -1.09
C LEU A 26 -4.11 -3.37 -0.40
N GLY A 27 -3.39 -2.27 -0.67
CA GLY A 27 -2.16 -1.91 0.03
C GLY A 27 -2.37 -1.77 1.53
N GLY A 28 -3.42 -1.09 1.96
CA GLY A 28 -3.74 -0.91 3.37
C GLY A 28 -4.06 -2.23 4.08
N LYS A 29 -4.85 -3.10 3.45
CA LYS A 29 -5.10 -4.46 3.98
C LYS A 29 -3.82 -5.26 4.13
N ASN A 30 -2.95 -5.24 3.11
CA ASN A 30 -1.71 -6.01 3.18
C ASN A 30 -0.72 -5.42 4.18
N ALA A 31 -0.68 -4.09 4.32
CA ALA A 31 0.11 -3.41 5.34
C ALA A 31 -0.33 -3.80 6.75
N ALA A 32 -1.64 -3.91 7.00
CA ALA A 32 -2.15 -4.38 8.29
C ALA A 32 -1.71 -5.81 8.60
N ILE A 33 -1.79 -6.71 7.61
CA ILE A 33 -1.34 -8.09 7.75
C ILE A 33 0.17 -8.13 8.01
N ALA A 34 0.97 -7.46 7.19
CA ALA A 34 2.43 -7.39 7.34
C ALA A 34 2.82 -6.83 8.72
N GLY A 35 2.15 -5.76 9.16
CA GLY A 35 2.34 -5.16 10.47
C GLY A 35 2.08 -6.15 11.61
N THR A 36 0.96 -6.89 11.58
CA THR A 36 0.66 -7.90 12.60
C THR A 36 1.67 -9.06 12.61
N VAL A 37 2.03 -9.56 11.43
CA VAL A 37 3.00 -10.66 11.25
C VAL A 37 4.38 -10.26 11.75
N VAL A 38 4.79 -8.99 11.60
CA VAL A 38 6.10 -8.50 12.04
C VAL A 38 6.07 -8.05 13.50
N ALA A 39 4.96 -7.50 13.99
CA ALA A 39 4.84 -7.04 15.38
C ALA A 39 5.01 -8.18 16.38
N VAL A 40 4.43 -9.36 16.12
CA VAL A 40 4.49 -10.50 17.05
C VAL A 40 5.94 -10.98 17.25
N PRO A 41 6.72 -11.32 16.21
CA PRO A 41 8.14 -11.66 16.35
C PRO A 41 8.98 -10.54 16.94
N THR A 42 8.69 -9.27 16.63
CA THR A 42 9.44 -8.12 17.16
C THR A 42 9.28 -8.05 18.69
N LEU A 43 8.05 -8.16 19.19
CA LEU A 43 7.77 -8.11 20.63
C LEU A 43 8.23 -9.36 21.38
N VAL A 44 8.02 -10.54 20.80
CA VAL A 44 8.50 -11.81 21.37
C VAL A 44 10.02 -11.84 21.37
N GLY A 45 10.66 -11.43 20.28
CA GLY A 45 12.11 -11.34 20.16
C GLY A 45 12.74 -10.47 21.24
N CYS A 46 12.14 -9.32 21.54
CA CYS A 46 12.60 -8.44 22.62
C CYS A 46 12.41 -9.05 24.03
N ARG A 47 11.49 -10.00 24.22
CA ARG A 47 11.29 -10.69 25.50
C ARG A 47 12.20 -11.91 25.67
N VAL A 48 12.43 -12.66 24.60
CA VAL A 48 13.15 -13.95 24.65
C VAL A 48 14.65 -13.76 24.45
N PHE A 49 15.08 -12.82 23.60
CA PHE A 49 16.50 -12.60 23.32
C PHE A 49 17.11 -11.54 24.25
N PRO A 50 18.06 -11.92 25.14
CA PRO A 50 18.70 -10.97 26.06
C PRO A 50 19.52 -9.89 25.35
N TRP A 51 20.03 -10.18 24.14
CA TRP A 51 20.69 -9.19 23.28
C TRP A 51 19.70 -8.13 22.77
N ALA A 52 18.53 -8.54 22.31
CA ALA A 52 17.48 -7.63 21.84
C ALA A 52 16.93 -6.78 22.99
N LYS A 53 16.79 -7.36 24.20
CA LYS A 53 16.35 -6.65 25.39
C LYS A 53 17.33 -5.55 25.84
N ARG A 54 18.63 -5.73 25.63
CA ARG A 54 19.67 -4.73 25.96
C ARG A 54 19.89 -3.69 24.86
N ASN A 55 19.70 -4.04 23.58
CA ASN A 55 20.10 -3.18 22.46
C ASN A 55 18.91 -2.62 21.64
N LEU A 56 17.71 -3.16 21.75
CA LEU A 56 16.56 -2.74 20.95
C LEU A 56 15.62 -1.85 21.78
N ASN A 57 15.69 -0.54 21.54
CA ASN A 57 14.80 0.44 22.17
C ASN A 57 13.39 0.41 21.55
N TYR A 58 12.42 1.05 22.22
CA TYR A 58 11.04 1.14 21.71
C TYR A 58 10.95 1.79 20.32
N THR A 59 11.85 2.74 20.03
CA THR A 59 11.94 3.38 18.71
C THR A 59 12.32 2.39 17.62
N ALA A 60 13.29 1.50 17.86
CA ALA A 60 13.74 0.50 16.91
C ALA A 60 12.66 -0.56 16.67
N GLN A 61 11.91 -0.96 17.70
CA GLN A 61 10.75 -1.83 17.54
C GLN A 61 9.68 -1.20 16.66
N ALA A 62 9.37 0.08 16.91
CA ALA A 62 8.42 0.83 16.09
C ALA A 62 8.91 0.95 14.64
N LEU A 63 10.21 1.23 14.43
CA LEU A 63 10.82 1.35 13.10
C LEU A 63 10.72 0.04 12.29
N ILE A 64 10.96 -1.11 12.92
CA ILE A 64 10.86 -2.42 12.26
C ILE A 64 9.42 -2.68 11.80
N ILE A 65 8.44 -2.43 12.68
CA ILE A 65 7.03 -2.65 12.38
C ILE A 65 6.55 -1.69 11.28
N THR A 66 6.90 -0.40 11.36
CA THR A 66 6.48 0.59 10.36
C THR A 66 7.12 0.34 9.00
N ALA A 67 8.40 -0.05 8.97
CA ALA A 67 9.07 -0.43 7.72
C ALA A 67 8.35 -1.59 7.02
N ALA A 68 7.94 -2.61 7.78
CA ALA A 68 7.18 -3.73 7.23
C ALA A 68 5.80 -3.32 6.69
N CYS A 69 5.08 -2.45 7.41
CA CYS A 69 3.80 -1.91 6.95
C CYS A 69 3.95 -1.13 5.64
N ILE A 70 4.95 -0.24 5.57
CA ILE A 70 5.22 0.57 4.38
C ILE A 70 5.58 -0.33 3.20
N ALA A 71 6.49 -1.29 3.38
CA ALA A 71 6.86 -2.22 2.33
C ALA A 71 5.66 -3.05 1.83
N GLY A 72 4.85 -3.59 2.75
CA GLY A 72 3.64 -4.34 2.41
C GLY A 72 2.61 -3.52 1.63
N PHE A 73 2.45 -2.25 1.99
CA PHE A 73 1.61 -1.31 1.25
C PHE A 73 2.11 -1.12 -0.18
N PHE A 74 3.36 -0.67 -0.34
CA PHE A 74 3.93 -0.29 -1.64
C PHE A 74 3.97 -1.46 -2.62
N ILE A 75 4.41 -2.64 -2.19
CA ILE A 75 4.46 -3.83 -3.04
C ILE A 75 3.07 -4.16 -3.61
N THR A 76 2.02 -4.02 -2.81
CA THR A 76 0.66 -4.35 -3.22
C THR A 76 0.06 -3.23 -4.08
N ALA A 77 0.30 -1.97 -3.71
CA ALA A 77 -0.14 -0.82 -4.48
C ALA A 77 0.48 -0.84 -5.89
N ASP A 78 1.79 -1.08 -6.01
CA ASP A 78 2.50 -1.17 -7.29
C ASP A 78 1.96 -2.30 -8.16
N LYS A 79 1.74 -3.48 -7.58
CA LYS A 79 1.15 -4.61 -8.30
C LYS A 79 -0.27 -4.31 -8.80
N THR A 80 -1.06 -3.59 -8.02
CA THR A 80 -2.44 -3.22 -8.38
C THR A 80 -2.45 -2.20 -9.51
N ILE A 81 -1.60 -1.17 -9.43
CA ILE A 81 -1.46 -0.15 -10.48
C ILE A 81 -1.00 -0.77 -11.80
N LEU A 82 0.01 -1.65 -11.76
CA LEU A 82 0.50 -2.36 -12.94
C LEU A 82 -0.58 -3.26 -13.57
N ARG A 83 -1.37 -3.94 -12.74
CA ARG A 83 -2.49 -4.77 -13.21
C ARG A 83 -3.55 -3.93 -13.92
N ASN A 84 -3.93 -2.81 -13.31
CA ASN A 84 -4.90 -1.87 -13.89
C ASN A 84 -4.37 -1.26 -15.21
N ALA A 85 -3.10 -0.87 -15.27
CA ALA A 85 -2.47 -0.39 -16.49
C ALA A 85 -2.44 -1.45 -17.61
N ARG A 86 -2.19 -2.71 -17.26
CA ARG A 86 -2.18 -3.83 -18.22
C ARG A 86 -3.57 -4.09 -18.79
N GLN A 87 -4.61 -4.08 -17.96
CA GLN A 87 -5.99 -4.28 -18.40
C GLN A 87 -6.46 -3.15 -19.33
N ASN A 88 -6.13 -1.90 -19.01
CA ASN A 88 -6.45 -0.76 -19.87
C ASN A 88 -5.76 -0.83 -21.24
N THR A 89 -4.56 -1.41 -21.32
CA THR A 89 -3.86 -1.63 -22.61
C THR A 89 -4.53 -2.73 -23.44
N ILE A 90 -4.88 -3.86 -22.83
CA ILE A 90 -5.50 -5.01 -23.53
C ILE A 90 -6.89 -4.65 -24.04
N GLY A 91 -7.72 -3.97 -23.24
CA GLY A 91 -9.05 -3.52 -23.68
C GLY A 91 -9.00 -2.53 -24.85
N ARG A 92 -7.88 -1.81 -25.02
CA ARG A 92 -7.67 -0.91 -26.16
C ARG A 92 -7.29 -1.65 -27.44
N ILE A 93 -6.59 -2.79 -27.34
CA ILE A 93 -6.20 -3.63 -28.49
C ILE A 93 -7.43 -4.38 -29.02
N ASP A 94 -8.24 -4.94 -28.12
CA ASP A 94 -9.47 -5.67 -28.48
C ASP A 94 -10.47 -4.79 -29.24
N LYS A 95 -10.62 -3.52 -28.83
CA LYS A 95 -11.50 -2.56 -29.53
C LYS A 95 -11.01 -2.13 -30.92
N SER A 96 -9.78 -2.46 -31.28
CA SER A 96 -9.17 -2.09 -32.58
C SER A 96 -9.13 -3.23 -33.60
N THR A 97 -9.54 -4.45 -33.20
CA THR A 97 -9.68 -5.63 -34.07
C THR A 97 -11.16 -5.86 -34.37
#